data_AF-A0A5M8QRL7-F1
#
_entry.id   AF-A0A5M8QRL7-F1
#
_cell.length_a   1.000
_cell.length_b   1.000
_cell.length_c   1.000
_cell.angle_alpha   90.00
_cell.angle_beta   90.00
_cell.angle_gamma   90.00
#
_symmetry.space_group_name_H-M   'P 1'
#
loop_
_entity.id
_entity.type
_entity.pdbx_description
1 polymer ?
#
loop_
_entity_poly.entity_id
_entity_poly.type
_entity_poly.pdbx_seq_one_letter_code
_entity_poly.pdbx_strand_id
1 'polypeptide(L)'
;MKRAESKCEECGLEHQSTVYSVKLTLKDEDGRYKLRSIWFRDIRDANRENTEWRDIKPVKVILTIAHLDHDESNHEVTDDRLKALCQACHCRYDAKEKWRRITNKEF
;
A
#
# COMPACT_ATOMS: atom_id res chain seq x y z
N MET A 1 -11.37 6.76 -18.45
CA MET A 1 -10.56 5.83 -17.64
C MET A 1 -11.49 4.73 -17.12
N LYS A 2 -11.60 3.59 -17.83
CA LYS A 2 -12.50 2.46 -17.50
C LYS A 2 -11.67 1.20 -17.17
N ARG A 3 -10.85 1.27 -16.13
CA ARG A 3 -10.21 0.07 -15.57
C ARG A 3 -10.45 0.05 -14.07
N ALA A 4 -10.86 -1.13 -13.58
CA ALA A 4 -11.14 -1.42 -12.17
C ALA A 4 -12.15 -0.48 -11.49
N GLU A 5 -13.12 0.10 -12.22
CA GLU A 5 -14.14 1.01 -11.65
C GLU A 5 -13.57 2.13 -10.76
N SER A 6 -12.35 2.59 -11.05
CA SER A 6 -11.63 3.56 -10.20
C SER A 6 -11.41 3.06 -8.76
N LYS A 7 -11.21 1.76 -8.56
CA LYS A 7 -10.96 1.12 -7.27
C LYS A 7 -9.64 0.35 -7.30
N CYS A 8 -9.03 0.22 -6.12
CA CYS A 8 -7.87 -0.64 -5.93
C CYS A 8 -8.29 -2.10 -5.96
N GLU A 9 -7.63 -2.92 -6.76
CA GLU A 9 -7.94 -4.35 -6.87
C GLU A 9 -7.50 -5.16 -5.63
N GLU A 10 -6.59 -4.63 -4.81
CA GLU A 10 -6.09 -5.32 -3.62
C GLU A 10 -6.85 -4.92 -2.34
N CYS A 11 -7.17 -3.63 -2.17
CA CYS A 11 -7.82 -3.15 -0.95
C CYS A 11 -9.23 -2.58 -1.17
N GLY A 12 -9.70 -2.49 -2.41
CA GLY A 12 -11.03 -1.96 -2.74
C GLY A 12 -11.20 -0.45 -2.58
N LEU A 13 -10.14 0.30 -2.20
CA LEU A 13 -10.23 1.74 -2.00
C LEU A 13 -10.50 2.49 -3.30
N GLU A 14 -11.40 3.47 -3.23
CA GLU A 14 -11.82 4.29 -4.36
C GLU A 14 -10.80 5.38 -4.70
N HIS A 15 -10.68 5.71 -5.98
CA HIS A 15 -9.84 6.79 -6.48
C HIS A 15 -10.28 8.13 -5.91
N GLN A 16 -9.31 8.93 -5.45
CA GLN A 16 -9.53 10.26 -4.87
C GLN A 16 -10.34 10.26 -3.57
N SER A 17 -10.60 9.08 -2.99
CA SER A 17 -11.15 8.99 -1.63
C SER A 17 -10.15 9.52 -0.61
N THR A 18 -10.66 10.14 0.45
CA THR A 18 -9.84 10.57 1.59
C THR A 18 -9.81 9.44 2.61
N VAL A 19 -8.61 9.00 2.97
CA VAL A 19 -8.39 8.03 4.05
C VAL A 19 -7.55 8.65 5.14
N TYR A 20 -7.57 8.05 6.32
CA TYR A 20 -6.87 8.52 7.50
C TYR A 20 -5.74 7.55 7.83
N SER A 21 -4.50 8.02 7.69
CA SER A 21 -3.31 7.26 8.03
C SER A 21 -3.00 7.40 9.51
N VAL A 22 -3.06 6.29 10.23
CA VAL A 22 -2.68 6.16 11.64
C VAL A 22 -1.43 5.31 11.73
N LYS A 23 -0.47 5.74 12.55
CA LYS A 23 0.72 4.95 12.84
C LYS A 23 0.45 4.08 14.05
N LEU A 24 0.46 2.78 13.88
CA LEU A 24 0.23 1.81 14.95
C LEU A 24 1.50 1.00 15.18
N THR A 25 1.83 0.83 16.45
CA THR A 25 2.97 0.00 16.85
C THR A 25 2.49 -1.43 17.00
N LEU A 26 2.78 -2.27 16.00
CA LEU A 26 2.41 -3.68 15.99
C LEU A 26 3.60 -4.51 16.45
N LYS A 27 3.33 -5.51 17.29
CA LYS A 27 4.33 -6.49 17.73
C LYS A 27 4.45 -7.56 16.65
N ASP A 28 5.64 -7.71 16.07
CA ASP A 28 5.98 -8.82 15.15
C ASP A 28 6.09 -10.14 15.93
N GLU A 29 6.06 -11.28 15.22
CA GLU A 29 6.25 -12.62 15.81
C GLU A 29 7.59 -12.77 16.56
N ASP A 30 8.61 -12.01 16.12
CA ASP A 30 9.94 -11.92 16.75
C ASP A 30 9.95 -11.12 18.06
N GLY A 31 8.78 -10.63 18.51
CA GLY A 31 8.63 -9.83 19.73
C GLY A 31 9.04 -8.36 19.59
N ARG A 32 9.47 -7.93 18.40
CA ARG A 32 9.87 -6.53 18.13
C ARG A 32 8.66 -5.66 17.81
N TYR A 33 8.66 -4.43 18.34
CA TYR A 33 7.66 -3.42 18.02
C TYR A 33 8.02 -2.72 16.71
N LYS A 34 7.17 -2.84 15.68
CA LYS A 34 7.32 -2.13 14.41
C LYS A 34 6.19 -1.14 14.22
N LEU A 35 6.57 0.09 13.93
CA LEU A 35 5.64 1.14 13.56
C LEU A 35 5.15 0.88 12.13
N ARG A 36 3.85 0.63 11.95
CA ARG A 36 3.23 0.52 10.62
C ARG A 36 2.17 1.59 10.44
N SER A 37 2.10 2.12 9.23
CA SER A 37 1.02 3.01 8.82
C SER A 37 -0.17 2.17 8.34
N ILE A 38 -1.29 2.30 9.03
CA ILE A 38 -2.57 1.68 8.67
C ILE A 38 -3.51 2.79 8.21
N TRP A 39 -4.23 2.54 7.12
CA TRP A 39 -5.15 3.50 6.52
C TRP A 39 -6.58 3.09 6.84
N PHE A 40 -7.33 4.02 7.43
CA PHE A 40 -8.73 3.85 7.76
C PHE A 40 -9.60 4.69 6.84
N ARG A 41 -10.75 4.16 6.44
CA ARG A 41 -11.71 4.88 5.60
C ARG A 41 -12.43 5.98 6.37
N ASP A 42 -12.66 5.75 7.66
CA ASP A 42 -13.35 6.69 8.54
C ASP A 42 -12.40 7.23 9.61
N ILE A 43 -12.59 8.50 9.97
CA ILE A 43 -11.81 9.15 11.04
C ILE A 43 -12.16 8.59 12.42
N ARG A 44 -13.37 8.06 12.61
CA ARG A 44 -13.80 7.46 13.88
C ARG A 44 -13.06 6.16 14.15
N ASP A 45 -12.96 5.29 13.14
CA ASP A 45 -12.14 4.08 13.21
C ASP A 45 -10.67 4.44 13.44
N ALA A 46 -10.16 5.46 12.74
CA ALA A 46 -8.80 5.95 12.94
C ALA A 46 -8.55 6.39 14.38
N ASN A 47 -9.49 7.13 15.00
CA ASN A 47 -9.37 7.57 16.39
C ASN A 47 -9.49 6.41 17.38
N ARG A 48 -10.38 5.45 17.13
CA ARG A 48 -10.57 4.27 18.00
C ARG A 48 -9.30 3.43 18.09
N GLU A 49 -8.65 3.21 16.96
CA GLU A 49 -7.43 2.41 16.88
C GLU A 49 -6.18 3.20 17.27
N ASN A 50 -6.24 4.54 17.28
CA ASN A 50 -5.15 5.41 17.70
C ASN A 50 -4.98 5.46 19.23
N THR A 51 -4.53 4.35 19.80
CA THR A 51 -4.28 4.20 21.23
C THR A 51 -3.10 5.05 21.72
N GLU A 52 -2.19 5.41 20.82
CA GLU A 52 -0.95 6.12 21.14
C GLU A 52 -1.05 7.64 20.94
N TRP A 53 -2.27 8.19 20.76
CA TRP A 53 -2.53 9.62 20.56
C TRP A 53 -1.63 10.27 19.50
N ARG A 54 -1.30 9.49 18.46
CA ARG A 54 -0.44 9.96 17.36
C ARG A 54 -1.23 10.82 16.39
N ASP A 55 -0.54 11.66 15.64
CA ASP A 55 -1.18 12.52 14.66
C ASP A 55 -1.83 11.70 13.53
N ILE A 56 -3.16 11.84 13.37
CA ILE A 56 -3.92 11.19 12.29
C ILE A 56 -3.79 12.04 11.04
N LYS A 57 -3.16 11.49 10.00
CA LYS A 57 -2.92 12.25 8.76
C LYS A 57 -3.96 11.90 7.70
N PRO A 58 -4.75 12.88 7.20
CA PRO A 58 -5.59 12.65 6.04
C PRO A 58 -4.70 12.49 4.81
N VAL A 59 -4.92 11.41 4.05
CA VAL A 59 -4.20 11.07 2.83
C VAL A 59 -5.23 10.90 1.71
N LYS A 60 -4.99 11.53 0.57
CA LYS A 60 -5.80 11.30 -0.62
C LYS A 60 -5.33 10.02 -1.31
N VAL A 61 -6.24 9.09 -1.54
CA VAL A 61 -5.96 7.83 -2.24
C VAL A 61 -5.77 8.13 -3.72
N ILE A 62 -4.54 8.02 -4.18
CA ILE A 62 -4.22 8.04 -5.61
C ILE A 62 -4.04 6.60 -6.08
N LEU A 63 -4.75 6.26 -7.16
CA LEU A 63 -4.58 4.99 -7.86
C LEU A 63 -3.47 5.14 -8.86
N THR A 64 -2.55 4.20 -8.81
CA THR A 64 -1.40 4.08 -9.70
C THR A 64 -1.46 2.72 -10.36
N ILE A 65 -1.02 2.65 -11.61
CA ILE A 65 -0.97 1.39 -12.34
C ILE A 65 0.41 0.78 -12.08
N ALA A 66 0.43 -0.44 -11.53
CA ALA A 66 1.65 -1.21 -11.27
C ALA A 66 1.83 -2.28 -12.34
N HIS A 67 3.05 -2.44 -12.84
CA HIS A 67 3.44 -3.61 -13.62
C HIS A 67 3.65 -4.79 -12.67
N LEU A 68 2.99 -5.92 -12.94
CA LEU A 68 3.18 -7.17 -12.19
C LEU A 68 4.49 -7.87 -12.54
N ASP A 69 4.88 -7.78 -13.80
CA ASP A 69 6.16 -8.27 -14.32
C ASP A 69 7.19 -7.17 -14.07
N HIS A 70 8.15 -7.42 -13.18
CA HIS A 70 9.29 -6.53 -12.96
C HIS A 70 10.35 -6.67 -14.07
N ASP A 71 9.92 -7.07 -15.27
CA ASP A 71 10.77 -7.30 -16.44
C ASP A 71 10.87 -6.00 -17.24
N GLU A 72 12.02 -5.33 -17.11
CA GLU A 72 12.31 -4.05 -17.76
C GLU A 72 12.46 -4.16 -19.30
N SER A 73 12.62 -5.38 -19.83
CA SER A 73 12.78 -5.67 -21.25
C SER A 73 11.47 -5.88 -22.01
N ASN A 74 10.33 -5.96 -21.32
CA ASN A 74 9.06 -6.28 -21.94
C ASN A 74 8.21 -5.02 -22.20
N HIS A 75 8.36 -4.44 -23.38
CA HIS A 75 7.62 -3.24 -23.80
C HIS A 75 6.18 -3.54 -24.25
N GLU A 76 5.83 -4.82 -24.48
CA GLU A 76 4.49 -5.28 -24.88
C GLU A 76 3.66 -5.68 -23.66
N VAL A 77 3.44 -4.72 -22.75
CA VAL A 77 2.69 -4.97 -21.52
C VAL A 77 1.21 -5.16 -21.85
N THR A 78 0.78 -6.42 -21.94
CA THR A 78 -0.63 -6.77 -22.07
C THR A 78 -1.40 -6.35 -20.84
N ASP A 79 -2.67 -6.09 -21.07
CA ASP A 79 -3.56 -5.42 -20.15
C ASP A 79 -3.77 -6.24 -18.84
N ASP A 80 -3.65 -7.57 -18.91
CA ASP A 80 -3.67 -8.55 -17.81
C ASP A 80 -2.47 -8.43 -16.84
N ARG A 81 -1.35 -7.83 -17.29
CA ARG A 81 -0.12 -7.66 -16.49
C ARG A 81 -0.07 -6.33 -15.74
N LEU A 82 -1.13 -5.53 -15.84
CA LEU A 82 -1.27 -4.24 -15.18
C LEU A 82 -2.28 -4.39 -14.03
N LYS A 83 -1.90 -3.99 -12.81
CA LYS A 83 -2.84 -3.91 -11.69
C LYS A 83 -3.08 -2.47 -11.27
N ALA A 84 -4.34 -2.14 -11.01
CA ALA A 84 -4.72 -0.87 -10.43
C ALA A 84 -4.57 -0.94 -8.91
N LEU A 85 -3.49 -0.36 -8.38
CA LEU A 85 -3.19 -0.36 -6.95
C LEU A 85 -3.19 1.05 -6.39
N CYS A 86 -3.67 1.23 -5.16
CA CYS A 86 -3.48 2.51 -4.46
C CYS A 86 -2.01 2.69 -4.05
N GLN A 87 -1.58 3.93 -3.81
CA GLN A 87 -0.21 4.25 -3.40
C GLN A 87 0.31 3.38 -2.23
N ALA A 88 -0.51 3.08 -1.22
CA ALA A 88 -0.11 2.20 -0.13
C ALA A 88 0.11 0.74 -0.55
N CYS A 89 -0.82 0.17 -1.32
CA CYS A 89 -0.68 -1.20 -1.85
C CYS A 89 0.50 -1.31 -2.80
N HIS A 90 0.67 -0.32 -3.69
CA HIS A 90 1.82 -0.22 -4.57
C HIS A 90 3.13 -0.21 -3.79
N CYS A 91 3.26 0.65 -2.76
CA CYS A 91 4.45 0.69 -1.92
C CYS A 91 4.68 -0.61 -1.13
N ARG A 92 3.62 -1.31 -0.69
CA ARG A 92 3.76 -2.61 -0.01
C ARG A 92 4.23 -3.71 -0.95
N TYR A 93 3.73 -3.69 -2.19
CA TYR A 93 4.17 -4.61 -3.24
C TYR A 93 5.64 -4.39 -3.59
N ASP A 94 6.02 -3.14 -3.88
CA ASP A 94 7.40 -2.72 -4.14
C ASP A 94 8.35 -3.03 -2.97
N ALA A 95 7.90 -2.86 -1.73
CA ALA A 95 8.70 -3.17 -0.54
C ALA A 95 9.10 -4.65 -0.46
N LYS A 96 8.24 -5.58 -0.91
CA LYS A 96 8.58 -7.01 -0.95
C LYS A 96 9.70 -7.27 -1.95
N GLU A 97 9.64 -6.67 -3.13
CA GLU A 97 10.70 -6.84 -4.11
C GLU A 97 12.01 -6.18 -3.65
N LYS A 98 11.95 -4.96 -3.10
CA LYS A 98 13.12 -4.31 -2.50
C LYS A 98 13.76 -5.18 -1.44
N TRP A 99 12.97 -5.79 -0.57
CA TRP A 99 13.48 -6.73 0.43
C TRP A 99 14.17 -7.91 -0.25
N ARG A 100 13.52 -8.55 -1.23
CA ARG A 100 14.11 -9.65 -2.03
C ARG A 100 15.46 -9.27 -2.66
N ARG A 101 15.59 -8.06 -3.22
CA ARG A 101 16.85 -7.54 -3.80
C ARG A 101 17.92 -7.30 -2.74
N ILE A 102 17.54 -6.87 -1.53
CA ILE A 102 18.48 -6.67 -0.42
C ILE A 102 18.93 -8.01 0.15
N THR A 103 18.03 -9.00 0.27
CA THR A 103 18.36 -10.32 0.83
C THR A 103 19.15 -11.19 -0.14
N ASN A 104 18.97 -11.03 -1.46
CA ASN A 104 19.77 -11.70 -2.50
C ASN A 104 21.12 -11.03 -2.79
N LYS A 105 21.52 -9.98 -2.05
CA LYS A 105 22.92 -9.60 -2.03
C LYS A 105 23.67 -10.61 -1.17
N GLU A 106 24.20 -11.64 -1.82
CA GLU A 106 25.26 -12.46 -1.25
C GLU A 106 26.42 -11.53 -0.86
N PHE A 107 26.83 -11.61 0.41
CA PHE A 107 27.99 -10.90 0.97
C PHE A 107 29.25 -11.72 0.78
#